data_AF-A0A1N6Y9C9-F1
#
_entry.id   AF-A0A1N6Y9C9-F1
#
_cell.length_a   1.000
_cell.length_b   1.000
_cell.length_c   1.000
_cell.angle_alpha   90.00
_cell.angle_beta   90.00
_cell.angle_gamma   90.00
#
_symmetry.space_group_name_H-M   'P 1'
#
loop_
_entity.id
_entity.type
_entity.pdbx_description
1 polymer ?
#
loop_
_entity_poly.entity_id
_entity_poly.type
_entity_poly.pdbx_seq_one_letter_code
_entity_poly.pdbx_strand_id
1 'polypeptide(L)'
;MKNKNSIKILLAAPLLALSLSIGLQTDALAQQKKPAGEPYSYVQHMPQFKGGEAEMMKFLGTNIQYPAVAKSNGLEGLTVITFVVETDGTLNEIKAVKSLSPETDAEAMRVVKLMSGHWSPGRQNEEVVRVRYTLPIRFSLTESDRTAAANVSNRMPAFKGGTEAMQQAMQAHLALPAEAKKENLNARVVVKFYVDKEGQVSNVRLEGTKLKKMVGPGSELDYMDASTFQLQNKTMLAKLSESAMAAVKATSGQWEPALKNGQPIGSELVLPVQFLSSESGRGSEKMGVPSMTKYTKASYKIEEVDVKPTFKEGSFERYLAKNLRYPANTDFEGAVEVHLVIKEDGKVISMFSVGMGKEMHDAISGTIQKTQGMWNPGKVDGQPVAVSQKLTILFVTNDGSSKPADSNAKNADVIVTKFK
;
A
#
# COMPACT_ATOMS: atom_id res chain seq x y z
N MET A 1 -49.19 49.84 58.55
CA MET A 1 -48.60 49.65 57.21
C MET A 1 -49.35 48.53 56.49
N LYS A 2 -49.71 48.79 55.23
CA LYS A 2 -50.42 47.99 54.19
C LYS A 2 -50.65 46.48 54.50
N ASN A 3 -51.91 46.02 54.69
CA ASN A 3 -52.85 45.41 53.71
C ASN A 3 -52.28 44.16 52.98
N LYS A 4 -52.93 42.99 52.83
CA LYS A 4 -54.28 42.49 53.17
C LYS A 4 -54.28 40.95 52.92
N ASN A 5 -54.87 40.18 53.84
CA ASN A 5 -55.78 39.03 53.71
C ASN A 5 -55.85 38.19 52.41
N SER A 6 -56.20 36.89 52.33
CA SER A 6 -56.45 35.74 53.23
C SER A 6 -57.02 34.58 52.34
N ILE A 7 -57.21 33.37 52.91
CA ILE A 7 -58.23 32.30 52.58
C ILE A 7 -57.80 31.26 51.51
N LYS A 8 -57.52 29.97 51.84
CA LYS A 8 -58.39 28.81 52.24
C LYS A 8 -59.22 28.27 51.02
N ILE A 9 -59.54 26.98 50.75
CA ILE A 9 -59.45 25.63 51.37
C ILE A 9 -60.09 24.60 50.36
N LEU A 10 -59.64 23.32 50.38
CA LEU A 10 -60.29 22.01 50.08
C LEU A 10 -60.81 21.52 48.68
N LEU A 11 -60.48 20.24 48.43
CA LEU A 11 -61.25 19.06 47.92
C LEU A 11 -61.76 18.96 46.46
N ALA A 12 -61.42 17.85 45.76
CA ALA A 12 -62.34 16.75 45.36
C ALA A 12 -61.68 15.70 44.42
N ALA A 13 -61.83 14.41 44.74
CA ALA A 13 -61.74 13.24 43.82
C ALA A 13 -63.14 12.97 43.19
N PRO A 14 -63.45 11.99 42.27
CA PRO A 14 -62.76 10.72 41.92
C PRO A 14 -62.87 10.23 40.43
N LEU A 15 -62.43 8.97 40.19
CA LEU A 15 -62.56 8.11 38.99
C LEU A 15 -63.98 7.99 38.39
N LEU A 16 -64.08 7.86 37.05
CA LEU A 16 -64.64 6.74 36.25
C LEU A 16 -65.19 7.22 34.89
N ALA A 17 -64.62 6.68 33.80
CA ALA A 17 -65.27 6.26 32.54
C ALA A 17 -64.31 6.44 31.35
N LEU A 18 -63.78 5.34 30.81
CA LEU A 18 -64.02 4.92 29.43
C LEU A 18 -63.32 3.57 29.17
N SER A 19 -64.12 2.52 29.18
CA SER A 19 -63.89 1.30 28.43
C SER A 19 -64.05 1.58 26.91
N LEU A 20 -63.44 0.73 26.08
CA LEU A 20 -63.51 0.65 24.60
C LEU A 20 -62.64 1.62 23.80
N SER A 21 -61.45 1.16 23.40
CA SER A 21 -61.07 0.96 21.97
C SER A 21 -59.64 0.41 21.85
N ILE A 22 -59.46 -0.87 22.22
CA ILE A 22 -58.33 -1.66 21.70
C ILE A 22 -58.84 -2.34 20.44
N GLY A 23 -58.70 -1.65 19.33
CA GLY A 23 -59.14 -2.10 18.01
C GLY A 23 -59.25 -0.89 17.11
N LEU A 24 -58.48 -0.87 16.02
CA LEU A 24 -58.24 0.26 15.09
C LEU A 24 -57.05 1.17 15.43
N GLN A 25 -55.83 0.62 15.55
CA GLN A 25 -54.62 1.42 15.24
C GLN A 25 -53.60 0.69 14.38
N THR A 26 -53.91 -0.49 13.83
CA THR A 26 -52.96 -1.20 12.94
C THR A 26 -52.93 -0.64 11.52
N ASP A 27 -53.98 0.02 11.04
CA ASP A 27 -53.99 0.58 9.68
C ASP A 27 -53.37 1.98 9.57
N ALA A 28 -53.23 2.71 10.69
CA ALA A 28 -52.75 4.10 10.68
C ALA A 28 -51.23 4.23 10.50
N LEU A 29 -50.45 3.17 10.73
CA LEU A 29 -48.99 3.19 10.55
C LEU A 29 -48.55 2.94 9.11
N ALA A 30 -49.44 2.50 8.21
CA ALA A 30 -49.13 2.21 6.81
C ALA A 30 -49.50 3.34 5.82
N GLN A 31 -50.16 4.41 6.28
CA GLN A 31 -50.70 5.47 5.41
C GLN A 31 -50.16 6.88 5.70
N GLN A 32 -48.91 7.02 6.13
CA GLN A 32 -48.26 8.33 6.05
C GLN A 32 -47.79 8.59 4.61
N LYS A 33 -48.56 9.39 3.87
CA LYS A 33 -48.14 9.99 2.59
C LYS A 33 -46.83 10.75 2.86
N LYS A 34 -45.71 10.26 2.31
CA LYS A 34 -44.42 10.93 2.44
C LYS A 34 -44.53 12.39 1.95
N PRO A 35 -43.80 13.34 2.56
CA PRO A 35 -43.80 14.73 2.11
C PRO A 35 -43.46 14.81 0.62
N ALA A 36 -44.16 15.70 -0.09
CA ALA A 36 -44.08 15.84 -1.53
C ALA A 36 -42.62 16.05 -1.96
N GLY A 37 -42.08 15.08 -2.72
CA GLY A 37 -40.74 15.15 -3.30
C GLY A 37 -39.77 14.09 -2.81
N GLU A 38 -39.98 13.42 -1.68
CA GLU A 38 -39.05 12.36 -1.24
C GLU A 38 -39.34 11.01 -1.88
N PRO A 39 -38.32 10.30 -2.40
CA PRO A 39 -38.52 8.97 -2.99
C PRO A 39 -38.87 7.91 -1.94
N TYR A 40 -39.76 6.99 -2.31
CA TYR A 40 -40.05 5.81 -1.52
C TYR A 40 -38.90 4.81 -1.60
N SER A 41 -38.63 4.08 -0.52
CA SER A 41 -37.63 2.99 -0.51
C SER A 41 -38.27 1.63 -0.79
N TYR A 42 -39.58 1.52 -0.54
CA TYR A 42 -40.37 0.32 -0.76
C TYR A 42 -41.82 0.74 -1.05
N VAL A 43 -42.45 0.06 -1.99
CA VAL A 43 -43.84 0.29 -2.43
C VAL A 43 -44.51 -1.04 -2.80
N GLN A 44 -45.84 -1.05 -2.89
CA GLN A 44 -46.63 -2.23 -3.26
C GLN A 44 -46.22 -2.82 -4.62
N HIS A 45 -45.97 -1.95 -5.61
CA HIS A 45 -45.44 -2.35 -6.91
C HIS A 45 -44.12 -1.63 -7.17
N MET A 46 -43.01 -2.36 -7.04
CA MET A 46 -41.66 -1.82 -7.29
C MET A 46 -41.47 -1.46 -8.77
N PRO A 47 -40.62 -0.46 -9.07
CA PRO A 47 -40.22 -0.19 -10.44
C PRO A 47 -39.65 -1.44 -11.11
N GLN A 48 -40.00 -1.62 -12.39
CA GLN A 48 -39.58 -2.78 -13.16
C GLN A 48 -38.92 -2.32 -14.46
N PHE A 49 -37.76 -2.90 -14.79
CA PHE A 49 -37.15 -2.69 -16.09
C PHE A 49 -38.06 -3.26 -17.20
N LYS A 50 -38.14 -2.59 -18.34
CA LYS A 50 -38.94 -3.05 -19.48
C LYS A 50 -38.46 -4.45 -19.92
N GLY A 51 -39.37 -5.41 -19.94
CA GLY A 51 -39.04 -6.83 -20.18
C GLY A 51 -38.62 -7.62 -18.94
N GLY A 52 -38.63 -7.00 -17.76
CA GLY A 52 -38.34 -7.64 -16.49
C GLY A 52 -36.85 -7.76 -16.19
N GLU A 53 -36.54 -8.51 -15.11
CA GLU A 53 -35.18 -8.67 -14.59
C GLU A 53 -34.26 -9.39 -15.60
N ALA A 54 -34.77 -10.36 -16.35
CA ALA A 54 -33.99 -11.09 -17.34
C ALA A 54 -33.46 -10.18 -18.46
N GLU A 55 -34.29 -9.27 -18.97
CA GLU A 55 -33.88 -8.29 -19.98
C GLU A 55 -32.93 -7.24 -19.39
N MET A 56 -33.12 -6.85 -18.13
CA MET A 56 -32.15 -6.00 -17.43
C MET A 56 -30.78 -6.67 -17.36
N MET A 57 -30.71 -7.95 -17.00
CA MET A 57 -29.45 -8.69 -16.92
C MET A 57 -28.78 -8.82 -18.29
N LYS A 58 -29.54 -9.05 -19.37
CA LYS A 58 -29.01 -9.03 -20.74
C LYS A 58 -28.48 -7.65 -21.14
N PHE A 59 -29.22 -6.60 -20.82
CA PHE A 59 -28.83 -5.23 -21.08
C PHE A 59 -27.50 -4.90 -20.37
N LEU A 60 -27.38 -5.24 -19.09
CA LEU A 60 -26.16 -5.07 -18.32
C LEU A 60 -24.99 -5.87 -18.93
N GLY A 61 -25.19 -7.15 -19.23
CA GLY A 61 -24.15 -8.00 -19.82
C GLY A 61 -23.65 -7.53 -21.18
N THR A 62 -24.49 -6.86 -21.97
CA THR A 62 -24.11 -6.34 -23.31
C THR A 62 -23.46 -4.96 -23.22
N ASN A 63 -23.83 -4.14 -22.23
CA ASN A 63 -23.41 -2.74 -22.17
C ASN A 63 -22.28 -2.46 -21.18
N ILE A 64 -22.06 -3.32 -20.17
CA ILE A 64 -20.96 -3.16 -19.21
C ILE A 64 -19.63 -3.47 -19.90
N GLN A 65 -18.71 -2.53 -19.82
CA GLN A 65 -17.33 -2.67 -20.25
C GLN A 65 -16.43 -2.66 -19.02
N TYR A 66 -15.75 -3.77 -18.74
CA TYR A 66 -14.82 -3.83 -17.62
C TYR A 66 -13.69 -2.79 -17.81
N PRO A 67 -13.55 -1.78 -16.93
CA PRO A 67 -12.50 -0.78 -17.07
C PRO A 67 -11.10 -1.42 -17.11
N ALA A 68 -10.29 -1.03 -18.10
CA ALA A 68 -8.96 -1.63 -18.32
C ALA A 68 -8.04 -1.52 -17.10
N VAL A 69 -8.10 -0.41 -16.36
CA VAL A 69 -7.32 -0.18 -15.14
C VAL A 69 -7.75 -1.13 -14.01
N ALA A 70 -9.05 -1.30 -13.80
CA ALA A 70 -9.57 -2.23 -12.79
C ALA A 70 -9.22 -3.68 -13.18
N LYS A 71 -9.28 -3.99 -14.48
CA LYS A 71 -8.92 -5.29 -15.04
C LYS A 71 -7.44 -5.61 -14.87
N SER A 72 -6.54 -4.68 -15.19
CA SER A 72 -5.08 -4.86 -15.04
C SER A 72 -4.64 -4.98 -13.58
N ASN A 73 -5.37 -4.32 -12.68
CA ASN A 73 -5.09 -4.32 -11.25
C ASN A 73 -5.71 -5.52 -10.51
N GLY A 74 -6.41 -6.41 -11.22
CA GLY A 74 -6.99 -7.61 -10.61
C GLY A 74 -8.20 -7.33 -9.70
N LEU A 75 -8.89 -6.19 -9.87
CA LEU A 75 -9.95 -5.75 -8.97
C LEU A 75 -11.28 -6.44 -9.27
N GLU A 76 -11.62 -7.51 -8.54
CA GLU A 76 -12.92 -8.20 -8.62
C GLU A 76 -13.84 -7.82 -7.45
N GLY A 77 -15.15 -7.76 -7.69
CA GLY A 77 -16.09 -7.48 -6.60
C GLY A 77 -17.42 -6.88 -7.05
N LEU A 78 -18.07 -6.18 -6.12
CA LEU A 78 -19.38 -5.56 -6.32
C LEU A 78 -19.27 -4.05 -6.22
N THR A 79 -19.77 -3.38 -7.26
CA THR A 79 -20.12 -1.96 -7.24
C THR A 79 -21.62 -1.85 -7.06
N VAL A 80 -22.08 -1.13 -6.04
CA VAL A 80 -23.52 -0.97 -5.77
C VAL A 80 -23.91 0.47 -6.09
N ILE A 81 -24.84 0.62 -7.03
CA ILE A 81 -25.39 1.92 -7.44
C ILE A 81 -26.79 2.07 -6.87
N THR A 82 -27.07 3.24 -6.33
CA THR A 82 -28.43 3.68 -6.01
C THR A 82 -28.85 4.77 -6.98
N PHE A 83 -30.12 4.78 -7.34
CA PHE A 83 -30.72 5.81 -8.19
C PHE A 83 -32.21 5.90 -7.88
N VAL A 84 -32.86 6.96 -8.31
CA VAL A 84 -34.31 7.12 -8.17
C VAL A 84 -34.95 6.96 -9.54
N VAL A 85 -35.95 6.07 -9.59
CA VAL A 85 -36.84 5.91 -10.74
C VAL A 85 -37.95 6.93 -10.59
N GLU A 86 -38.03 7.84 -11.55
CA GLU A 86 -39.04 8.89 -11.62
C GLU A 86 -40.39 8.34 -12.08
N THR A 87 -41.44 9.16 -11.92
CA THR A 87 -42.81 8.79 -12.32
C THR A 87 -42.98 8.60 -13.83
N ASP A 88 -42.04 9.08 -14.64
CA ASP A 88 -41.98 8.89 -16.09
C ASP A 88 -41.04 7.74 -16.52
N GLY A 89 -40.40 7.05 -15.57
CA GLY A 89 -39.43 5.99 -15.83
C GLY A 89 -38.01 6.48 -16.18
N THR A 90 -37.74 7.79 -16.10
CA THR A 90 -36.38 8.32 -16.15
C THR A 90 -35.65 8.09 -14.83
N LEU A 91 -34.31 8.20 -14.87
CA LEU A 91 -33.46 7.96 -13.70
C LEU A 91 -32.73 9.23 -13.27
N ASN A 92 -32.76 9.53 -11.98
CA ASN A 92 -31.95 10.59 -11.38
C ASN A 92 -31.27 10.13 -10.08
N GLU A 93 -30.54 11.06 -9.43
CA GLU A 93 -29.81 10.80 -8.18
C GLU A 93 -28.88 9.57 -8.22
N ILE A 94 -28.30 9.28 -9.39
CA ILE A 94 -27.44 8.11 -9.59
C ILE A 94 -26.14 8.30 -8.81
N LYS A 95 -25.88 7.41 -7.85
CA LYS A 95 -24.72 7.47 -6.95
C LYS A 95 -24.20 6.07 -6.62
N ALA A 96 -22.88 5.92 -6.49
CA ALA A 96 -22.30 4.72 -5.90
C ALA A 96 -22.45 4.75 -4.37
N VAL A 97 -22.99 3.68 -3.79
CA VAL A 97 -23.13 3.49 -2.33
C VAL A 97 -22.17 2.45 -1.77
N LYS A 98 -21.63 1.58 -2.63
CA LYS A 98 -20.50 0.71 -2.33
C LYS A 98 -19.57 0.72 -3.54
N SER A 99 -18.35 1.19 -3.32
CA SER A 99 -17.34 1.33 -4.36
C SER A 99 -16.39 0.12 -4.36
N LEU A 100 -16.12 -0.41 -5.55
CA LEU A 100 -14.99 -1.32 -5.78
C LEU A 100 -13.74 -0.53 -6.20
N SER A 101 -13.91 0.38 -7.15
CA SER A 101 -12.92 1.39 -7.56
C SER A 101 -13.61 2.56 -8.27
N PRO A 102 -13.00 3.76 -8.32
CA PRO A 102 -13.56 4.91 -9.01
C PRO A 102 -13.91 4.64 -10.49
N GLU A 103 -13.12 3.82 -11.18
CA GLU A 103 -13.34 3.46 -12.58
C GLU A 103 -14.55 2.54 -12.75
N THR A 104 -14.72 1.56 -11.86
CA THR A 104 -15.89 0.68 -11.86
C THR A 104 -17.17 1.42 -11.49
N ASP A 105 -17.07 2.43 -10.61
CA ASP A 105 -18.19 3.31 -10.26
C ASP A 105 -18.62 4.16 -11.45
N ALA A 106 -17.67 4.79 -12.15
CA ALA A 106 -17.93 5.59 -13.33
C ALA A 106 -18.62 4.77 -14.44
N GLU A 107 -18.15 3.53 -14.66
CA GLU A 107 -18.73 2.62 -15.62
C GLU A 107 -20.13 2.16 -15.22
N ALA A 108 -20.32 1.74 -13.97
CA ALA A 108 -21.62 1.36 -13.44
C ALA A 108 -22.64 2.51 -13.56
N MET A 109 -22.24 3.73 -13.22
CA MET A 109 -23.06 4.93 -13.39
C MET A 109 -23.36 5.22 -14.86
N ARG A 110 -22.42 5.01 -15.79
CA ARG A 110 -22.63 5.17 -17.24
C ARG A 110 -23.71 4.22 -17.74
N VAL A 111 -23.62 2.94 -17.39
CA VAL A 111 -24.60 1.93 -17.82
C VAL A 111 -25.97 2.21 -17.19
N VAL A 112 -26.04 2.59 -15.91
CA VAL A 112 -27.32 2.99 -15.29
C VAL A 112 -27.92 4.20 -16.00
N LYS A 113 -27.12 5.20 -16.41
CA LYS A 113 -27.64 6.32 -17.22
C LYS A 113 -28.25 5.85 -18.55
N LEU A 114 -27.66 4.85 -19.21
CA LEU A 114 -28.21 4.27 -20.44
C LEU A 114 -29.54 3.53 -20.22
N MET A 115 -29.85 3.12 -18.99
CA MET A 115 -31.13 2.49 -18.64
C MET A 115 -32.27 3.51 -18.47
N SER A 116 -31.99 4.81 -18.52
CA SER A 116 -33.01 5.84 -18.33
C SER A 116 -34.10 5.78 -19.41
N GLY A 117 -35.38 5.83 -19.00
CA GLY A 117 -36.52 5.67 -19.89
C GLY A 117 -36.89 4.21 -20.20
N HIS A 118 -36.13 3.24 -19.68
CA HIS A 118 -36.42 1.81 -19.79
C HIS A 118 -37.07 1.22 -18.53
N TRP A 119 -37.60 2.05 -17.64
CA TRP A 119 -38.26 1.61 -16.41
C TRP A 119 -39.75 1.90 -16.43
N SER A 120 -40.54 0.97 -15.91
CA SER A 120 -41.89 1.21 -15.42
C SER A 120 -41.80 1.76 -14.00
N PRO A 121 -42.50 2.87 -13.69
CA PRO A 121 -42.40 3.53 -12.39
C PRO A 121 -43.07 2.70 -11.30
N GLY A 122 -42.71 2.96 -10.04
CA GLY A 122 -43.33 2.30 -8.90
C GLY A 122 -44.74 2.82 -8.62
N ARG A 123 -45.59 1.99 -7.99
CA ARG A 123 -46.94 2.37 -7.58
C ARG A 123 -47.19 2.07 -6.11
N GLN A 124 -47.84 3.01 -5.43
CA GLN A 124 -48.29 2.90 -4.05
C GLN A 124 -49.72 3.42 -3.98
N ASN A 125 -50.67 2.61 -3.48
CA ASN A 125 -52.08 3.00 -3.42
C ASN A 125 -52.61 3.49 -4.79
N GLU A 126 -52.26 2.77 -5.86
CA GLU A 126 -52.58 3.08 -7.27
C GLU A 126 -51.91 4.34 -7.87
N GLU A 127 -51.37 5.24 -7.04
CA GLU A 127 -50.60 6.41 -7.46
C GLU A 127 -49.19 6.03 -7.94
N VAL A 128 -48.73 6.65 -9.03
CA VAL A 128 -47.36 6.51 -9.52
C VAL A 128 -46.45 7.39 -8.67
N VAL A 129 -45.38 6.80 -8.11
CA VAL A 129 -44.50 7.48 -7.16
C VAL A 129 -43.03 7.30 -7.51
N ARG A 130 -42.19 8.26 -7.08
CA ARG A 130 -40.73 8.17 -7.18
C ARG A 130 -40.21 7.10 -6.23
N VAL A 131 -39.36 6.20 -6.71
CA VAL A 131 -38.82 5.10 -5.89
C VAL A 131 -37.30 5.02 -6.02
N ARG A 132 -36.61 4.95 -4.89
CA ARG A 132 -35.18 4.67 -4.84
C ARG A 132 -34.93 3.18 -5.06
N TYR A 133 -34.14 2.88 -6.08
CA TYR A 133 -33.73 1.54 -6.45
C TYR A 133 -32.23 1.35 -6.13
N THR A 134 -31.84 0.11 -5.84
CA THR A 134 -30.44 -0.26 -5.59
C THR A 134 -30.06 -1.42 -6.48
N LEU A 135 -29.03 -1.24 -7.29
CA LEU A 135 -28.56 -2.21 -8.27
C LEU A 135 -27.11 -2.62 -7.95
N PRO A 136 -26.89 -3.87 -7.51
CA PRO A 136 -25.54 -4.42 -7.39
C PRO A 136 -25.03 -4.88 -8.78
N ILE A 137 -23.87 -4.40 -9.18
CA ILE A 137 -23.17 -4.81 -10.40
C ILE A 137 -21.89 -5.54 -10.01
N ARG A 138 -21.73 -6.77 -10.49
CA ARG A 138 -20.55 -7.60 -10.21
C ARG A 138 -19.54 -7.49 -11.35
N PHE A 139 -18.30 -7.14 -11.00
CA PHE A 139 -17.15 -7.25 -11.87
C PHE A 139 -16.37 -8.51 -11.51
N SER A 140 -16.17 -9.39 -12.49
CA SER A 140 -15.44 -10.65 -12.34
C SER A 140 -14.50 -10.84 -13.51
N LEU A 141 -13.28 -11.27 -13.20
CA LEU A 141 -12.23 -11.58 -14.16
C LEU A 141 -12.40 -13.00 -14.68
N THR A 142 -12.07 -13.19 -15.96
CA THR A 142 -11.86 -14.52 -16.51
C THR A 142 -10.53 -15.09 -16.02
N GLU A 143 -10.30 -16.38 -16.21
CA GLU A 143 -9.03 -17.02 -15.81
C GLU A 143 -7.82 -16.45 -16.56
N SER A 144 -7.99 -16.12 -17.84
CA SER A 144 -6.98 -15.41 -18.63
C SER A 144 -6.70 -14.01 -18.07
N ASP A 145 -7.74 -13.31 -17.61
CA ASP A 145 -7.59 -11.97 -17.06
C ASP A 145 -6.94 -11.99 -15.66
N ARG A 146 -7.25 -12.99 -14.82
CA ARG A 146 -6.55 -13.22 -13.55
C ARG A 146 -5.07 -13.49 -13.77
N THR A 147 -4.73 -14.31 -14.76
CA THR A 147 -3.34 -14.63 -15.10
C THR A 147 -2.61 -13.39 -15.65
N ALA A 148 -3.25 -12.62 -16.52
CA ALA A 148 -2.71 -11.36 -17.02
C ALA A 148 -2.52 -10.31 -15.91
N ALA A 149 -3.51 -10.16 -15.03
CA ALA A 149 -3.44 -9.25 -13.88
C ALA A 149 -2.36 -9.69 -12.87
N ALA A 150 -2.18 -10.99 -12.64
CA ALA A 150 -1.11 -11.52 -11.80
C ALA A 150 0.27 -11.17 -12.38
N ASN A 151 0.44 -11.27 -13.70
CA ASN A 151 1.69 -10.93 -14.39
C ASN A 151 1.96 -9.40 -14.44
N VAL A 152 0.93 -8.57 -14.44
CA VAL A 152 1.06 -7.10 -14.38
C VAL A 152 1.29 -6.60 -12.95
N SER A 153 0.57 -7.16 -11.99
CA SER A 153 0.69 -6.80 -10.57
C SER A 153 1.98 -7.32 -9.93
N ASN A 154 2.48 -8.48 -10.38
CA ASN A 154 3.76 -9.03 -9.96
C ASN A 154 4.73 -9.07 -11.14
N ARG A 155 5.53 -8.01 -11.28
CA ARG A 155 6.49 -7.84 -12.37
C ARG A 155 7.91 -7.85 -11.82
N MET A 156 8.83 -8.49 -12.53
CA MET A 156 10.26 -8.38 -12.24
C MET A 156 10.77 -6.96 -12.54
N PRO A 157 11.88 -6.54 -11.92
CA PRO A 157 12.59 -5.35 -12.37
C PRO A 157 12.97 -5.50 -13.84
N ALA A 158 12.90 -4.40 -14.57
CA ALA A 158 13.28 -4.36 -15.97
C ALA A 158 14.29 -3.24 -16.19
N PHE A 159 15.31 -3.47 -17.00
CA PHE A 159 16.20 -2.39 -17.41
C PHE A 159 15.50 -1.51 -18.46
N LYS A 160 15.58 -0.19 -18.31
CA LYS A 160 14.97 0.77 -19.25
C LYS A 160 15.60 0.58 -20.64
N GLY A 161 14.78 0.31 -21.65
CA GLY A 161 15.27 -0.01 -23.00
C GLY A 161 15.65 -1.48 -23.21
N GLY A 162 15.36 -2.36 -22.24
CA GLY A 162 15.52 -3.80 -22.37
C GLY A 162 16.96 -4.30 -22.20
N THR A 163 17.17 -5.57 -22.53
CA THR A 163 18.44 -6.27 -22.30
C THR A 163 19.59 -5.74 -23.16
N GLU A 164 19.31 -5.23 -24.35
CA GLU A 164 20.34 -4.68 -25.24
C GLU A 164 20.88 -3.35 -24.73
N ALA A 165 20.00 -2.46 -24.25
CA ALA A 165 20.41 -1.23 -23.59
C ALA A 165 21.22 -1.51 -22.31
N MET A 166 20.82 -2.52 -21.53
CA MET A 166 21.57 -2.96 -20.36
C MET A 166 22.98 -3.43 -20.74
N GLN A 167 23.10 -4.26 -21.78
CA GLN A 167 24.37 -4.76 -22.27
C GLN A 167 25.29 -3.62 -22.69
N GLN A 168 24.78 -2.65 -23.45
CA GLN A 168 25.54 -1.48 -23.88
C GLN A 168 26.01 -0.62 -22.69
N ALA A 169 25.11 -0.32 -21.75
CA ALA A 169 25.42 0.46 -20.55
C ALA A 169 26.52 -0.20 -19.71
N MET A 170 26.47 -1.54 -19.59
CA MET A 170 27.49 -2.29 -18.86
C MET A 170 28.81 -2.42 -19.63
N GLN A 171 28.76 -2.59 -20.95
CA GLN A 171 29.96 -2.81 -21.79
C GLN A 171 30.94 -1.65 -21.70
N ALA A 172 30.46 -0.41 -21.55
CA ALA A 172 31.31 0.77 -21.33
C ALA A 172 32.18 0.68 -20.05
N HIS A 173 31.77 -0.15 -19.08
CA HIS A 173 32.44 -0.33 -17.79
C HIS A 173 33.07 -1.71 -17.62
N LEU A 174 32.86 -2.64 -18.57
CA LEU A 174 33.48 -3.96 -18.55
C LEU A 174 34.89 -3.92 -19.13
N ALA A 175 35.88 -3.86 -18.25
CA ALA A 175 37.28 -4.01 -18.59
C ALA A 175 37.72 -5.48 -18.50
N LEU A 176 38.29 -6.01 -19.60
CA LEU A 176 38.94 -7.32 -19.63
C LEU A 176 40.45 -7.13 -19.36
N PRO A 177 41.02 -7.72 -18.27
CA PRO A 177 42.45 -7.62 -17.97
C PRO A 177 43.32 -8.10 -19.13
N ALA A 178 44.47 -7.45 -19.36
CA ALA A 178 45.38 -7.78 -20.48
C ALA A 178 45.89 -9.22 -20.40
N GLU A 179 46.07 -9.73 -19.17
CA GLU A 179 46.48 -11.09 -18.88
C GLU A 179 45.41 -12.11 -19.32
N ALA A 180 44.12 -11.79 -19.16
CA ALA A 180 43.02 -12.65 -19.60
C ALA A 180 42.93 -12.72 -21.13
N LYS A 181 43.21 -11.60 -21.82
CA LYS A 181 43.29 -11.54 -23.29
C LYS A 181 44.44 -12.41 -23.82
N LYS A 182 45.62 -12.30 -23.22
CA LYS A 182 46.82 -13.04 -23.63
C LYS A 182 46.66 -14.55 -23.50
N GLU A 183 45.94 -15.00 -22.48
CA GLU A 183 45.71 -16.41 -22.17
C GLU A 183 44.45 -17.01 -22.82
N ASN A 184 43.75 -16.25 -23.69
CA ASN A 184 42.48 -16.63 -24.31
C ASN A 184 41.43 -17.16 -23.31
N LEU A 185 41.26 -16.43 -22.20
CA LEU A 185 40.38 -16.84 -21.10
C LEU A 185 38.99 -16.24 -21.24
N ASN A 186 37.99 -17.12 -21.19
CA ASN A 186 36.60 -16.73 -21.03
C ASN A 186 36.22 -16.86 -19.55
N ALA A 187 35.49 -15.89 -19.02
CA ALA A 187 35.07 -15.88 -17.62
C ALA A 187 33.58 -15.61 -17.49
N ARG A 188 32.96 -16.25 -16.49
CA ARG A 188 31.59 -15.98 -16.06
C ARG A 188 31.61 -15.54 -14.61
N VAL A 189 31.21 -14.30 -14.37
CA VAL A 189 31.08 -13.72 -13.03
C VAL A 189 29.59 -13.56 -12.74
N VAL A 190 29.10 -14.21 -11.68
CA VAL A 190 27.71 -14.07 -11.24
C VAL A 190 27.65 -12.99 -10.16
N VAL A 191 27.02 -11.88 -10.50
CA VAL A 191 26.86 -10.72 -9.62
C VAL A 191 25.45 -10.71 -9.07
N LYS A 192 25.34 -10.61 -7.74
CA LYS A 192 24.09 -10.40 -7.03
C LYS A 192 24.00 -8.94 -6.59
N PHE A 193 22.86 -8.30 -6.77
CA PHE A 193 22.67 -6.88 -6.44
C PHE A 193 21.22 -6.57 -6.12
N TYR A 194 20.98 -5.45 -5.46
CA TYR A 194 19.65 -4.98 -5.12
C TYR A 194 19.26 -3.81 -6.02
N VAL A 195 18.01 -3.82 -6.47
CA VAL A 195 17.35 -2.69 -7.15
C VAL A 195 16.24 -2.18 -6.24
N ASP A 196 16.30 -0.92 -5.83
CA ASP A 196 15.26 -0.30 -5.00
C ASP A 196 14.02 0.13 -5.82
N LYS A 197 13.05 0.75 -5.15
CA LYS A 197 11.80 1.20 -5.78
C LYS A 197 11.99 2.41 -6.71
N GLU A 198 13.12 3.12 -6.62
CA GLU A 198 13.53 4.21 -7.49
C GLU A 198 14.41 3.73 -8.66
N GLY A 199 14.73 2.43 -8.71
CA GLY A 199 15.60 1.84 -9.73
C GLY A 199 17.09 2.03 -9.45
N GLN A 200 17.49 2.42 -8.23
CA GLN A 200 18.89 2.52 -7.83
C GLN A 200 19.46 1.16 -7.47
N VAL A 201 20.73 0.97 -7.82
CA VAL A 201 21.47 -0.26 -7.58
C VAL A 201 22.32 -0.12 -6.32
N SER A 202 22.17 -1.07 -5.40
CA SER A 202 22.99 -1.17 -4.19
C SER A 202 23.34 -2.62 -3.88
N ASN A 203 24.14 -2.86 -2.82
CA ASN A 203 24.52 -4.19 -2.36
C ASN A 203 25.07 -5.12 -3.48
N VAL A 204 25.95 -4.59 -4.33
CA VAL A 204 26.56 -5.36 -5.42
C VAL A 204 27.64 -6.28 -4.86
N ARG A 205 27.45 -7.59 -4.99
CA ARG A 205 28.32 -8.65 -4.44
C ARG A 205 28.45 -9.84 -5.38
N LEU A 206 29.45 -10.67 -5.15
CA LEU A 206 29.66 -11.89 -5.92
C LEU A 206 28.85 -13.04 -5.33
N GLU A 207 28.19 -13.80 -6.19
CA GLU A 207 27.58 -15.09 -5.83
C GLU A 207 28.46 -16.27 -6.27
N GLY A 208 29.23 -16.10 -7.34
CA GLY A 208 30.19 -17.08 -7.79
C GLY A 208 30.96 -16.64 -9.03
N THR A 209 32.14 -17.21 -9.24
CA THR A 209 32.98 -16.95 -10.41
C THR A 209 33.44 -18.26 -11.01
N LYS A 210 33.25 -18.44 -12.32
CA LYS A 210 33.74 -19.59 -13.08
C LYS A 210 34.68 -19.12 -14.18
N LEU A 211 35.79 -19.82 -14.37
CA LEU A 211 36.76 -19.55 -15.43
C LEU A 211 36.84 -20.73 -16.40
N LYS A 212 37.03 -20.42 -17.68
CA LYS A 212 37.23 -21.39 -18.73
C LYS A 212 38.37 -20.93 -19.64
N LYS A 213 39.43 -21.74 -19.72
CA LYS A 213 40.53 -21.52 -20.66
C LYS A 213 40.20 -22.16 -21.99
N MET A 214 40.21 -21.38 -23.07
CA MET A 214 40.02 -21.93 -24.41
C MET A 214 41.33 -22.60 -24.85
N VAL A 215 41.34 -23.92 -24.95
CA VAL A 215 42.49 -24.69 -25.42
C VAL A 215 42.22 -25.11 -26.87
N GLY A 216 42.53 -24.23 -27.82
CA GLY A 216 42.39 -24.48 -29.25
C GLY A 216 40.96 -24.46 -29.80
N PRO A 217 40.78 -24.43 -31.15
CA PRO A 217 39.47 -24.39 -31.78
C PRO A 217 38.72 -25.71 -31.62
N GLY A 218 37.49 -25.68 -31.09
CA GLY A 218 36.58 -26.84 -31.07
C GLY A 218 36.66 -27.78 -29.86
N SER A 219 37.40 -27.43 -28.80
CA SER A 219 37.44 -28.23 -27.58
C SER A 219 36.16 -28.05 -26.73
N GLU A 220 35.48 -29.17 -26.45
CA GLU A 220 34.43 -29.23 -25.43
C GLU A 220 35.11 -29.09 -24.05
N LEU A 221 34.70 -28.08 -23.30
CA LEU A 221 35.45 -27.57 -22.15
C LEU A 221 34.50 -27.39 -20.98
N ASP A 222 34.74 -28.13 -19.90
CA ASP A 222 33.98 -28.06 -18.65
C ASP A 222 34.48 -26.90 -17.77
N TYR A 223 33.58 -26.26 -17.01
CA TYR A 223 33.95 -25.09 -16.19
C TYR A 223 34.79 -25.53 -14.99
N MET A 224 36.00 -24.97 -14.82
CA MET A 224 36.82 -25.21 -13.64
C MET A 224 36.45 -24.24 -12.50
N ASP A 225 36.32 -24.77 -11.28
CA ASP A 225 36.05 -23.98 -10.08
C ASP A 225 37.24 -23.10 -9.71
N ALA A 226 36.97 -21.84 -9.34
CA ALA A 226 37.94 -20.83 -8.95
C ALA A 226 38.92 -21.29 -7.83
N SER A 227 38.50 -22.24 -7.01
CA SER A 227 39.31 -22.83 -5.92
C SER A 227 40.50 -23.67 -6.41
N THR A 228 40.51 -24.10 -7.66
CA THR A 228 41.54 -25.01 -8.21
C THR A 228 42.77 -24.32 -8.82
N PHE A 229 42.83 -22.98 -8.80
CA PHE A 229 43.82 -22.24 -9.59
C PHE A 229 45.03 -21.66 -8.82
N GLN A 230 46.15 -21.48 -9.55
CA GLN A 230 47.38 -20.81 -9.08
C GLN A 230 47.17 -19.30 -8.78
N LEU A 231 48.10 -18.69 -8.03
CA LEU A 231 47.99 -17.31 -7.51
C LEU A 231 47.66 -16.25 -8.58
N GLN A 232 48.23 -16.36 -9.78
CA GLN A 232 47.99 -15.43 -10.90
C GLN A 232 46.52 -15.43 -11.36
N ASN A 233 45.83 -16.57 -11.30
CA ASN A 233 44.42 -16.68 -11.68
C ASN A 233 43.49 -16.10 -10.60
N LYS A 234 43.89 -16.13 -9.32
CA LYS A 234 43.15 -15.46 -8.23
C LYS A 234 43.17 -13.94 -8.40
N THR A 235 44.32 -13.35 -8.75
CA THR A 235 44.42 -11.91 -9.04
C THR A 235 43.57 -11.53 -10.25
N MET A 236 43.56 -12.36 -11.29
CA MET A 236 42.74 -12.14 -12.48
C MET A 236 41.24 -12.22 -12.18
N LEU A 237 40.81 -13.20 -11.39
CA LEU A 237 39.43 -13.33 -10.91
C LEU A 237 39.00 -12.09 -10.12
N ALA A 238 39.86 -11.56 -9.26
CA ALA A 238 39.57 -10.34 -8.51
C ALA A 238 39.35 -9.14 -9.45
N LYS A 239 40.22 -8.94 -10.44
CA LYS A 239 40.07 -7.87 -11.45
C LYS A 239 38.79 -8.02 -12.28
N LEU A 240 38.47 -9.24 -12.73
CA LEU A 240 37.24 -9.52 -13.48
C LEU A 240 35.99 -9.30 -12.63
N SER A 241 36.05 -9.71 -11.37
CA SER A 241 34.98 -9.51 -10.40
C SER A 241 34.73 -8.03 -10.11
N GLU A 242 35.79 -7.26 -9.89
CA GLU A 242 35.73 -5.82 -9.70
C GLU A 242 35.11 -5.12 -10.91
N SER A 243 35.57 -5.48 -12.12
CA SER A 243 35.03 -5.00 -13.39
C SER A 243 33.54 -5.29 -13.55
N ALA A 244 33.11 -6.54 -13.27
CA ALA A 244 31.70 -6.93 -13.33
C ALA A 244 30.84 -6.16 -12.32
N MET A 245 31.31 -6.01 -11.07
CA MET A 245 30.60 -5.25 -10.04
C MET A 245 30.52 -3.76 -10.39
N ALA A 246 31.58 -3.17 -10.95
CA ALA A 246 31.58 -1.78 -11.40
C ALA A 246 30.57 -1.57 -12.54
N ALA A 247 30.51 -2.49 -13.50
CA ALA A 247 29.53 -2.45 -14.59
C ALA A 247 28.09 -2.55 -14.07
N VAL A 248 27.81 -3.43 -13.10
CA VAL A 248 26.49 -3.51 -12.47
C VAL A 248 26.16 -2.21 -11.71
N LYS A 249 27.10 -1.63 -10.97
CA LYS A 249 26.88 -0.33 -10.29
C LYS A 249 26.55 0.80 -11.27
N ALA A 250 27.14 0.81 -12.47
CA ALA A 250 26.86 1.81 -13.50
C ALA A 250 25.42 1.77 -14.04
N THR A 251 24.70 0.66 -13.82
CA THR A 251 23.28 0.53 -14.20
C THR A 251 22.31 1.22 -13.22
N SER A 252 22.81 1.79 -12.12
CA SER A 252 21.98 2.47 -11.11
C SER A 252 21.13 3.59 -11.72
N GLY A 253 19.84 3.63 -11.34
CA GLY A 253 18.86 4.61 -11.83
C GLY A 253 18.25 4.27 -13.20
N GLN A 254 18.78 3.26 -13.89
CA GLN A 254 18.31 2.82 -15.21
C GLN A 254 17.35 1.63 -15.14
N TRP A 255 16.98 1.21 -13.93
CA TRP A 255 16.02 0.13 -13.72
C TRP A 255 14.62 0.68 -13.50
N GLU A 256 13.63 -0.05 -13.98
CA GLU A 256 12.27 -0.04 -13.46
C GLU A 256 12.20 -1.02 -12.29
N PRO A 257 11.56 -0.64 -11.18
CA PRO A 257 11.48 -1.48 -9.99
C PRO A 257 10.61 -2.72 -10.23
N ALA A 258 10.77 -3.71 -9.35
CA ALA A 258 9.82 -4.81 -9.29
C ALA A 258 8.44 -4.27 -8.89
N LEU A 259 7.38 -4.90 -9.40
CA LEU A 259 6.03 -4.68 -8.89
C LEU A 259 5.63 -5.89 -8.06
N LYS A 260 5.03 -5.63 -6.91
CA LYS A 260 4.32 -6.63 -6.13
C LYS A 260 2.94 -6.09 -5.79
N ASN A 261 1.89 -6.80 -6.20
CA ASN A 261 0.51 -6.31 -6.11
C ASN A 261 0.32 -4.90 -6.71
N GLY A 262 1.04 -4.59 -7.80
CA GLY A 262 1.01 -3.28 -8.48
C GLY A 262 1.83 -2.18 -7.80
N GLN A 263 2.44 -2.45 -6.63
CA GLN A 263 3.27 -1.48 -5.92
C GLN A 263 4.75 -1.67 -6.24
N PRO A 264 5.50 -0.58 -6.51
CA PRO A 264 6.96 -0.62 -6.62
C PRO A 264 7.59 -1.15 -5.35
N ILE A 265 8.39 -2.21 -5.47
CA ILE A 265 9.11 -2.83 -4.38
C ILE A 265 10.56 -3.07 -4.79
N GLY A 266 11.46 -3.01 -3.81
CA GLY A 266 12.84 -3.39 -4.02
C GLY A 266 12.99 -4.92 -4.15
N SER A 267 14.03 -5.33 -4.86
CA SER A 267 14.24 -6.75 -5.17
C SER A 267 15.70 -7.08 -5.37
N GLU A 268 16.06 -8.32 -5.06
CA GLU A 268 17.40 -8.85 -5.27
C GLU A 268 17.48 -9.60 -6.60
N LEU A 269 18.44 -9.20 -7.42
CA LEU A 269 18.73 -9.71 -8.74
C LEU A 269 20.06 -10.44 -8.78
N VAL A 270 20.14 -11.42 -9.68
CA VAL A 270 21.35 -12.15 -10.01
C VAL A 270 21.59 -12.05 -11.51
N LEU A 271 22.78 -11.58 -11.87
CA LEU A 271 23.20 -11.34 -13.25
C LEU A 271 24.52 -12.05 -13.54
N PRO A 272 24.52 -13.05 -14.43
CA PRO A 272 25.75 -13.64 -14.96
C PRO A 272 26.38 -12.73 -16.03
N VAL A 273 27.48 -12.09 -15.67
CA VAL A 273 28.33 -11.29 -16.56
C VAL A 273 29.35 -12.20 -17.24
N GLN A 274 29.39 -12.17 -18.57
CA GLN A 274 30.34 -12.94 -19.37
C GLN A 274 31.45 -12.04 -19.90
N PHE A 275 32.68 -12.56 -19.84
CA PHE A 275 33.88 -11.96 -20.41
C PHE A 275 34.43 -12.91 -21.47
N LEU A 276 34.62 -12.41 -22.70
CA LEU A 276 35.06 -13.20 -23.84
C LEU A 276 36.37 -12.64 -24.40
N SER A 277 37.33 -13.51 -24.76
CA SER A 277 38.67 -13.09 -25.21
C SER A 277 38.87 -13.02 -26.74
N SER A 278 37.98 -13.58 -27.57
CA SER A 278 38.24 -13.75 -29.02
C SER A 278 37.46 -12.81 -29.94
N GLU A 279 38.14 -12.31 -30.98
CA GLU A 279 37.56 -11.55 -32.11
C GLU A 279 36.69 -12.38 -33.08
N SER A 280 36.59 -13.71 -32.91
CA SER A 280 35.68 -14.54 -33.71
C SER A 280 34.25 -14.47 -33.16
N GLY A 281 33.58 -13.34 -33.45
CA GLY A 281 32.17 -13.08 -33.16
C GLY A 281 31.17 -13.98 -33.92
N ARG A 282 31.30 -15.30 -33.83
CA ARG A 282 30.29 -16.27 -34.31
C ARG A 282 29.93 -17.23 -33.18
N GLY A 283 29.04 -16.75 -32.34
CA GLY A 283 28.51 -17.45 -31.18
C GLY A 283 28.07 -16.39 -30.20
N SER A 284 26.95 -15.74 -30.48
CA SER A 284 26.36 -14.68 -29.65
C SER A 284 25.88 -15.25 -28.31
N GLU A 285 26.79 -15.67 -27.44
CA GLU A 285 26.48 -15.82 -26.02
C GLU A 285 26.44 -14.41 -25.42
N LYS A 286 25.23 -13.87 -25.51
CA LYS A 286 24.81 -12.60 -24.92
C LYS A 286 24.99 -12.69 -23.40
N MET A 287 25.35 -11.57 -22.76
CA MET A 287 25.26 -11.41 -21.29
C MET A 287 23.93 -11.99 -20.82
N GLY A 288 23.95 -12.82 -19.78
CA GLY A 288 22.71 -13.48 -19.36
C GLY A 288 21.70 -12.48 -18.83
N VAL A 289 20.42 -12.84 -18.92
CA VAL A 289 19.34 -11.97 -18.45
C VAL A 289 19.35 -11.96 -16.92
N PRO A 290 19.20 -10.78 -16.28
CA PRO A 290 19.05 -10.71 -14.83
C PRO A 290 17.84 -11.55 -14.40
N SER A 291 18.03 -12.35 -13.36
CA SER A 291 16.97 -13.16 -12.74
C SER A 291 16.73 -12.69 -11.31
N MET A 292 15.47 -12.62 -10.90
CA MET A 292 15.13 -12.22 -9.54
C MET A 292 15.18 -13.44 -8.63
N THR A 293 15.82 -13.28 -7.48
CA THR A 293 15.96 -14.35 -6.49
C THR A 293 15.02 -14.18 -5.30
N LYS A 294 14.67 -12.94 -4.95
CA LYS A 294 13.74 -12.64 -3.87
C LYS A 294 13.12 -11.25 -4.00
N TYR A 295 11.84 -11.13 -3.67
CA TYR A 295 11.20 -9.84 -3.37
C TYR A 295 11.55 -9.43 -1.93
N THR A 296 12.12 -8.24 -1.74
CA THR A 296 12.49 -7.76 -0.41
C THR A 296 11.31 -6.99 0.19
N LYS A 297 10.93 -7.27 1.44
CA LYS A 297 9.80 -6.59 2.11
C LYS A 297 10.06 -5.08 2.21
N ALA A 298 9.01 -4.27 2.08
CA ALA A 298 9.09 -2.80 2.23
C ALA A 298 9.61 -2.35 3.61
N SER A 299 9.40 -3.19 4.63
CA SER A 299 10.14 -3.17 5.89
C SER A 299 10.03 -4.55 6.56
N TYR A 300 11.02 -4.90 7.38
CA TYR A 300 11.01 -6.08 8.24
C TYR A 300 10.46 -5.71 9.61
N LYS A 301 9.85 -6.66 10.32
CA LYS A 301 9.63 -6.47 11.77
C LYS A 301 10.96 -6.61 12.50
N ILE A 302 11.10 -5.99 13.67
CA ILE A 302 12.38 -6.03 14.42
C ILE A 302 12.77 -7.45 14.88
N GLU A 303 11.83 -8.40 14.91
CA GLU A 303 12.09 -9.82 15.22
C GLU A 303 12.56 -10.60 14.00
N GLU A 304 12.40 -10.06 12.79
CA GLU A 304 12.72 -10.73 11.52
C GLU A 304 14.13 -10.38 11.00
N VAL A 305 14.95 -9.64 11.78
CA VAL A 305 16.27 -9.17 11.36
C VAL A 305 17.40 -9.80 12.18
N ASP A 306 18.52 -10.09 11.53
CA ASP A 306 19.72 -10.66 12.16
C ASP A 306 20.42 -9.64 13.06
N VAL A 307 20.45 -8.37 12.62
CA VAL A 307 20.97 -7.24 13.40
C VAL A 307 19.86 -6.23 13.56
N LYS A 308 19.51 -5.91 14.81
CA LYS A 308 18.50 -4.90 15.11
C LYS A 308 19.05 -3.49 14.83
N PRO A 309 18.20 -2.55 14.37
CA PRO A 309 18.61 -1.16 14.25
C PRO A 309 19.01 -0.62 15.63
N THR A 310 20.05 0.22 15.67
CA THR A 310 20.56 0.79 16.92
C THR A 310 20.61 2.30 16.85
N PHE A 311 20.26 2.94 17.96
CA PHE A 311 20.36 4.39 18.12
C PHE A 311 21.77 4.75 18.64
N LYS A 312 22.48 5.64 17.94
CA LYS A 312 23.90 5.92 18.20
C LYS A 312 24.15 6.59 19.55
N GLU A 313 23.20 7.36 20.07
CA GLU A 313 23.32 8.04 21.36
C GLU A 313 22.85 7.18 22.56
N GLY A 314 22.81 5.86 22.38
CA GLY A 314 22.42 4.90 23.42
C GLY A 314 20.95 4.52 23.33
N SER A 315 20.16 4.84 24.36
CA SER A 315 18.74 4.48 24.39
C SER A 315 17.89 5.59 23.78
N PHE A 316 17.18 5.23 22.70
CA PHE A 316 16.22 6.12 22.07
C PHE A 316 15.09 6.51 23.04
N GLU A 317 14.69 5.61 23.93
CA GLU A 317 13.71 5.88 24.97
C GLU A 317 14.20 6.98 25.92
N ARG A 318 15.47 6.91 26.36
CA ARG A 318 16.08 7.97 27.17
C ARG A 318 16.19 9.28 26.42
N TYR A 319 16.48 9.25 25.12
CA TYR A 319 16.50 10.44 24.28
C TYR A 319 15.12 11.09 24.22
N LEU A 320 14.06 10.31 23.98
CA LEU A 320 12.69 10.81 23.99
C LEU A 320 12.33 11.38 25.36
N ALA A 321 12.64 10.66 26.44
CA ALA A 321 12.36 11.15 27.79
C ALA A 321 13.07 12.47 28.11
N LYS A 322 14.30 12.64 27.63
CA LYS A 322 15.07 13.87 27.83
C LYS A 322 14.61 15.03 26.96
N ASN A 323 14.16 14.79 25.73
CA ASN A 323 13.95 15.84 24.71
C ASN A 323 12.49 16.12 24.36
N LEU A 324 11.58 15.16 24.58
CA LEU A 324 10.16 15.35 24.37
C LEU A 324 9.58 16.19 25.52
N ARG A 325 8.73 17.16 25.18
CA ARG A 325 8.06 18.03 26.15
C ARG A 325 6.56 17.99 25.88
N TYR A 326 5.77 18.16 26.93
CA TYR A 326 4.33 18.41 26.77
C TYR A 326 4.14 19.71 25.98
N PRO A 327 3.23 19.72 24.99
CA PRO A 327 2.79 20.97 24.41
C PRO A 327 2.10 21.83 25.48
N ALA A 328 2.33 23.13 25.44
CA ALA A 328 1.93 24.05 26.52
C ALA A 328 0.41 24.15 26.74
N ASN A 329 -0.41 23.70 25.78
CA ASN A 329 -1.87 23.80 25.81
C ASN A 329 -2.59 22.44 25.83
N THR A 330 -1.97 21.38 26.36
CA THR A 330 -2.61 20.06 26.41
C THR A 330 -2.73 19.51 27.83
N ASP A 331 -3.95 19.13 28.22
CA ASP A 331 -4.25 18.32 29.40
C ASP A 331 -4.27 16.81 29.04
N PHE A 332 -3.54 16.43 27.99
CA PHE A 332 -3.59 15.07 27.46
C PHE A 332 -2.85 14.10 28.38
N GLU A 333 -3.59 13.14 28.93
CA GLU A 333 -3.05 11.97 29.60
C GLU A 333 -3.47 10.71 28.83
N GLY A 334 -2.50 9.85 28.54
CA GLY A 334 -2.77 8.65 27.76
C GLY A 334 -1.57 8.11 27.00
N ALA A 335 -1.80 6.98 26.35
CA ALA A 335 -0.80 6.31 25.53
C ALA A 335 -0.93 6.73 24.07
N VAL A 336 0.17 7.11 23.46
CA VAL A 336 0.27 7.37 22.02
C VAL A 336 1.04 6.25 21.36
N GLU A 337 0.43 5.63 20.34
CA GLU A 337 1.09 4.64 19.52
C GLU A 337 1.75 5.29 18.30
N VAL A 338 3.05 5.05 18.16
CA VAL A 338 3.88 5.56 17.06
C VAL A 338 4.49 4.36 16.34
N HIS A 339 4.28 4.30 15.03
CA HIS A 339 4.94 3.35 14.17
C HIS A 339 6.19 3.98 13.59
N LEU A 340 7.35 3.48 13.99
CA LEU A 340 8.65 3.93 13.53
C LEU A 340 9.14 3.05 12.38
N VAL A 341 9.62 3.66 11.29
CA VAL A 341 10.31 2.95 10.20
C VAL A 341 11.71 3.52 10.07
N ILE A 342 12.70 2.71 10.40
CA ILE A 342 14.12 3.03 10.26
C ILE A 342 14.56 2.45 8.92
N LYS A 343 14.86 3.31 7.95
CA LYS A 343 15.25 2.92 6.59
C LYS A 343 16.67 2.36 6.54
N GLU A 344 16.99 1.73 5.42
CA GLU A 344 18.33 1.23 5.09
C GLU A 344 19.44 2.29 5.12
N ASP A 345 19.10 3.56 4.88
CA ASP A 345 20.01 4.71 4.96
C ASP A 345 20.08 5.34 6.38
N GLY A 346 19.42 4.73 7.36
CA GLY A 346 19.31 5.25 8.73
C GLY A 346 18.37 6.44 8.89
N LYS A 347 17.64 6.85 7.84
CA LYS A 347 16.56 7.83 7.99
C LYS A 347 15.37 7.20 8.70
N VAL A 348 14.64 8.04 9.41
CA VAL A 348 13.49 7.60 10.22
C VAL A 348 12.20 8.25 9.76
N ILE A 349 11.16 7.45 9.63
CA ILE A 349 9.79 7.91 9.42
C ILE A 349 8.96 7.51 10.62
N SER A 350 8.08 8.41 11.09
CA SER A 350 7.06 8.10 12.09
C SER A 350 5.67 8.18 11.47
N MET A 351 4.82 7.22 11.79
CA MET A 351 3.40 7.20 11.46
C MET A 351 2.59 7.08 12.75
N PHE A 352 1.47 7.78 12.83
CA PHE A 352 0.68 7.90 14.06
C PHE A 352 -0.71 7.30 13.87
N SER A 353 -1.31 6.83 14.95
CA SER A 353 -2.73 6.46 14.98
C SER A 353 -3.63 7.68 14.77
N VAL A 354 -4.75 7.48 14.07
CA VAL A 354 -5.76 8.54 13.82
C VAL A 354 -6.37 9.01 15.14
N GLY A 355 -6.58 10.33 15.29
CA GLY A 355 -7.24 10.93 16.46
C GLY A 355 -6.32 11.66 17.45
N MET A 356 -5.01 11.73 17.19
CA MET A 356 -4.08 12.54 18.00
C MET A 356 -4.21 14.04 17.66
N GLY A 357 -4.24 14.88 18.70
CA GLY A 357 -4.24 16.34 18.53
C GLY A 357 -2.97 16.85 17.85
N LYS A 358 -3.11 17.90 17.01
CA LYS A 358 -2.03 18.47 16.19
C LYS A 358 -0.79 18.86 16.99
N GLU A 359 -0.96 19.46 18.17
CA GLU A 359 0.18 19.88 18.99
C GLU A 359 1.02 18.70 19.49
N MET A 360 0.35 17.60 19.85
CA MET A 360 1.02 16.38 20.28
C MET A 360 1.73 15.69 19.11
N HIS A 361 1.07 15.66 17.95
CA HIS A 361 1.68 15.23 16.69
C HIS A 361 2.97 15.98 16.42
N ASP A 362 2.94 17.31 16.44
CA ASP A 362 4.07 18.16 16.08
C ASP A 362 5.22 18.02 17.08
N ALA A 363 4.92 17.88 18.38
CA ALA A 363 5.93 17.65 19.41
C ALA A 363 6.65 16.30 19.25
N ILE A 364 5.90 15.20 19.03
CA ILE A 364 6.49 13.86 18.87
C ILE A 364 7.22 13.77 17.53
N SER A 365 6.56 14.12 16.44
CA SER A 365 7.16 14.07 15.09
C SER A 365 8.41 14.96 15.00
N GLY A 366 8.35 16.18 15.54
CA GLY A 366 9.50 17.10 15.58
C GLY A 366 10.67 16.55 16.41
N THR A 367 10.40 15.88 17.53
CA THR A 367 11.46 15.24 18.34
C THR A 367 12.08 14.05 17.62
N ILE A 368 11.27 13.21 16.98
CA ILE A 368 11.76 12.07 16.18
C ILE A 368 12.55 12.55 14.96
N GLN A 369 12.12 13.62 14.29
CA GLN A 369 12.84 14.21 13.16
C GLN A 369 14.24 14.73 13.53
N LYS A 370 14.49 15.10 14.79
CA LYS A 370 15.85 15.47 15.23
C LYS A 370 16.81 14.29 15.28
N THR A 371 16.32 13.05 15.17
CA THR A 371 17.14 11.84 15.18
C THR A 371 17.60 11.37 13.80
N GLN A 372 17.34 12.14 12.73
CA GLN A 372 17.81 11.77 11.39
C GLN A 372 19.33 11.61 11.35
N GLY A 373 19.81 10.48 10.82
CA GLY A 373 21.25 10.17 10.76
C GLY A 373 21.86 9.64 12.07
N MET A 374 21.09 9.61 13.16
CA MET A 374 21.50 9.06 14.46
C MET A 374 21.20 7.56 14.59
N TRP A 375 20.70 6.92 13.53
CA TRP A 375 20.35 5.50 13.54
C TRP A 375 21.30 4.70 12.67
N ASN A 376 21.72 3.55 13.19
CA ASN A 376 22.27 2.47 12.39
C ASN A 376 21.10 1.59 11.93
N PRO A 377 21.00 1.28 10.63
CA PRO A 377 19.92 0.45 10.10
C PRO A 377 20.00 -0.98 10.64
N GLY A 378 18.86 -1.67 10.66
CA GLY A 378 18.82 -3.10 10.91
C GLY A 378 19.42 -3.86 9.73
N LYS A 379 19.85 -5.10 9.94
CA LYS A 379 20.44 -5.93 8.89
C LYS A 379 19.85 -7.32 8.80
N VAL A 380 19.72 -7.80 7.57
CA VAL A 380 19.45 -9.20 7.22
C VAL A 380 20.59 -9.66 6.31
N ASP A 381 21.21 -10.80 6.60
CA ASP A 381 22.38 -11.33 5.90
C ASP A 381 23.52 -10.31 5.79
N GLY A 382 23.72 -9.51 6.85
CA GLY A 382 24.73 -8.44 6.91
C GLY A 382 24.39 -7.16 6.15
N GLN A 383 23.22 -7.07 5.52
CA GLN A 383 22.80 -5.95 4.66
C GLN A 383 21.79 -5.02 5.33
N PRO A 384 21.95 -3.69 5.24
CA PRO A 384 20.97 -2.73 5.74
C PRO A 384 19.58 -2.94 5.13
N VAL A 385 18.56 -3.04 5.97
CA VAL A 385 17.16 -3.16 5.55
C VAL A 385 16.31 -2.16 6.31
N ALA A 386 15.18 -1.75 5.71
CA ALA A 386 14.19 -0.99 6.44
C ALA A 386 13.53 -1.87 7.52
N VAL A 387 13.47 -1.37 8.75
CA VAL A 387 12.86 -2.05 9.89
C VAL A 387 11.73 -1.21 10.44
N SER A 388 10.56 -1.83 10.60
CA SER A 388 9.39 -1.24 11.23
C SER A 388 9.29 -1.70 12.68
N GLN A 389 8.94 -0.78 13.57
CA GLN A 389 8.77 -1.05 14.99
C GLN A 389 7.65 -0.20 15.57
N LYS A 390 6.86 -0.78 16.48
CA LYS A 390 5.82 -0.07 17.22
C LYS A 390 6.39 0.47 18.53
N LEU A 391 6.06 1.71 18.85
CA LEU A 391 6.44 2.41 20.06
C LEU A 391 5.17 2.93 20.75
N THR A 392 5.08 2.75 22.06
CA THR A 392 4.03 3.35 22.88
C THR A 392 4.65 4.38 23.82
N ILE A 393 4.22 5.64 23.70
CA ILE A 393 4.65 6.76 24.54
C ILE A 393 3.53 7.07 25.51
N LEU A 394 3.80 6.94 26.82
CA LEU A 394 2.81 7.24 27.84
C LEU A 394 3.03 8.65 28.39
N PHE A 395 1.95 9.43 28.38
CA PHE A 395 1.86 10.78 28.94
C PHE A 395 1.11 10.69 30.27
N VAL A 396 1.80 10.96 31.39
CA VAL A 396 1.24 10.95 32.76
C VAL A 396 1.58 12.27 33.44
N THR A 397 0.63 12.92 34.11
CA THR A 397 0.95 14.00 35.05
C THR A 397 1.20 13.41 36.45
N ASN A 398 2.24 13.91 37.12
CA ASN A 398 2.64 13.44 38.44
C ASN A 398 1.87 14.27 39.49
N ASP A 399 0.69 13.82 39.93
CA ASP A 399 -0.25 14.61 40.74
C ASP A 399 -0.37 14.17 42.21
N GLY A 400 0.75 14.06 42.92
CA GLY A 400 0.73 14.24 44.38
C GLY A 400 0.51 15.72 44.76
N SER A 401 -0.68 16.28 44.55
CA SER A 401 -1.00 17.72 44.54
C SER A 401 -0.27 18.66 45.55
N SER A 402 0.27 19.81 45.10
CA SER A 402 -0.17 21.17 45.49
C SER A 402 0.47 22.31 44.65
N LYS A 403 -0.30 23.37 44.39
CA LYS A 403 -0.06 24.60 43.58
C LYS A 403 0.98 25.57 44.24
N PRO A 404 1.52 26.64 43.61
CA PRO A 404 0.99 27.45 42.49
C PRO A 404 1.99 27.81 41.36
N ALA A 405 1.43 28.45 40.33
CA ALA A 405 2.11 28.89 39.13
C ALA A 405 3.07 30.06 39.39
N ASP A 406 4.33 29.94 38.96
CA ASP A 406 4.94 30.99 38.12
C ASP A 406 6.15 30.50 37.30
N SER A 407 6.17 30.95 36.04
CA SER A 407 7.24 30.93 35.02
C SER A 407 7.92 29.60 34.60
N ASN A 408 7.75 29.28 33.31
CA ASN A 408 8.55 28.42 32.44
C ASN A 408 8.52 26.88 32.64
N ALA A 409 7.60 26.26 31.88
CA ALA A 409 7.56 24.87 31.39
C ALA A 409 7.62 23.75 32.44
N LYS A 410 6.48 23.08 32.67
CA LYS A 410 6.38 21.87 33.50
C LYS A 410 7.31 20.76 32.95
N ASN A 411 8.13 20.16 33.83
CA ASN A 411 8.90 18.96 33.50
C ASN A 411 7.94 17.79 33.28
N ALA A 412 8.07 17.14 32.13
CA ALA A 412 7.32 15.96 31.76
C ALA A 412 8.09 14.69 32.16
N ASP A 413 7.49 13.85 32.99
CA ASP A 413 7.97 12.48 33.20
C ASP A 413 7.44 11.61 32.04
N VAL A 414 8.16 11.60 30.91
CA VAL A 414 7.83 10.72 29.78
C VAL A 414 8.26 9.30 30.14
N ILE A 415 7.30 8.39 30.30
CA ILE A 415 7.56 6.97 30.47
C ILE A 415 7.39 6.28 29.11
N VAL A 416 8.50 5.86 28.51
CA VAL A 416 8.48 5.06 27.29
C VAL A 416 8.27 3.59 27.67
N THR A 417 7.02 3.13 27.62
CA THR A 417 6.69 1.75 27.98
C THR A 417 6.86 0.82 26.77
N LYS A 418 8.06 0.25 26.69
CA LYS A 418 8.46 -0.96 25.94
C LYS A 418 8.15 -1.03 24.44
N PHE A 419 9.22 -1.23 23.67
CA PHE A 419 9.20 -1.94 22.39
C PHE A 419 8.54 -3.32 22.58
N LYS A 420 7.40 -3.56 21.93
CA LYS A 420 6.81 -4.90 21.81
C LYS A 420 7.01 -5.44 20.42
#